data_AF-A0A2N2VR00-F1
#
_entry.id   AF-A0A2N2VR00-F1
#
_cell.length_a   1.000
_cell.length_b   1.000
_cell.length_c   1.000
_cell.angle_alpha   90.00
_cell.angle_beta   90.00
_cell.angle_gamma   90.00
#
_symmetry.space_group_name_H-M   'P 1'
#
loop_
_entity.id
_entity.type
_entity.pdbx_description
1 polymer ?
#
loop_
_entity_poly.entity_id
_entity_poly.type
_entity_poly.pdbx_seq_one_letter_code
_entity_poly.pdbx_strand_id
1 'polypeptide(L)'
;MVQKTFERKTHGEVELDLCFACHSIWFDDFESVQITPGGIITLFKLIHEHRDDQRLPLRDVLNCPRCKDKLLHGLDLAKAGGRFNYHRCLQKHGRFTTFAQFMIEKGFIRQLTAAEISELSARIGVVHCTGCGAPIDIRRDHACSHCRSPIAILDPEAVEQALARYQQAEVKRTTPNMDALADAIVMREKEHSRWQREKKSTSLENTDVGDLIVSGVEMLWKFIRH
;
A
#
# COMPACT_ATOMS: atom_id res chain seq x y z
N MET A 1 22.18 -7.33 -1.32
CA MET A 1 20.92 -6.70 -1.78
C MET A 1 21.24 -5.26 -2.08
N VAL A 2 20.54 -4.66 -3.04
CA VAL A 2 20.62 -3.25 -3.40
C VAL A 2 19.41 -2.57 -2.80
N GLN A 3 19.63 -1.55 -1.98
CA GLN A 3 18.57 -0.76 -1.39
C GLN A 3 18.06 0.27 -2.41
N LYS A 4 16.74 0.39 -2.54
CA LYS A 4 16.09 1.42 -3.36
C LYS A 4 14.94 2.03 -2.60
N THR A 5 14.85 3.34 -2.71
CA THR A 5 13.87 4.15 -1.99
C THR A 5 12.67 4.44 -2.88
N PHE A 6 11.48 4.30 -2.32
CA PHE A 6 10.21 4.57 -2.98
C PHE A 6 9.36 5.46 -2.10
N GLU A 7 8.45 6.20 -2.71
CA GLU A 7 7.53 7.03 -1.94
C GLU A 7 6.55 6.17 -1.14
N ARG A 8 6.25 6.62 0.08
CA ARG A 8 5.29 5.98 0.99
C ARG A 8 3.91 6.65 0.91
N LYS A 9 2.85 5.88 1.16
CA LYS A 9 1.45 6.35 1.15
C LYS A 9 1.22 7.49 2.13
N THR A 10 1.77 7.34 3.33
CA THR A 10 1.94 8.43 4.29
C THR A 10 3.20 9.22 3.95
N HIS A 11 3.31 10.47 4.40
CA HIS A 11 4.52 11.27 4.18
C HIS A 11 5.82 10.48 4.50
N GLY A 12 6.82 10.63 3.64
CA GLY A 12 8.11 9.97 3.72
C GLY A 12 8.33 8.91 2.65
N GLU A 13 9.30 8.05 2.90
CA GLU A 13 9.80 7.07 1.95
C GLU A 13 9.83 5.67 2.58
N VAL A 14 9.87 4.64 1.74
CA VAL A 14 10.06 3.23 2.10
C VAL A 14 11.27 2.71 1.35
N GLU A 15 12.20 2.09 2.06
CA GLU A 15 13.39 1.48 1.49
C GLU A 15 13.11 0.00 1.22
N LEU A 16 13.42 -0.48 0.02
CA LEU A 16 13.25 -1.88 -0.35
C LEU A 16 14.58 -2.51 -0.69
N ASP A 17 14.80 -3.72 -0.20
CA ASP A 17 15.97 -4.54 -0.47
C ASP A 17 15.76 -5.41 -1.71
N LEU A 18 16.42 -5.07 -2.83
CA LEU A 18 16.32 -5.79 -4.10
C LEU A 18 17.52 -6.71 -4.32
N CYS A 19 17.29 -7.88 -4.90
CA CYS A 19 18.35 -8.71 -5.48
C CYS A 19 18.00 -8.97 -6.94
N PHE A 20 18.66 -8.26 -7.86
CA PHE A 20 18.48 -8.47 -9.30
C PHE A 20 18.98 -9.85 -9.72
N ALA A 21 20.15 -10.31 -9.28
CA ALA A 21 20.59 -11.68 -9.60
C ALA A 21 19.61 -12.78 -9.11
N CYS A 22 18.89 -12.55 -8.01
CA CYS A 22 17.93 -13.49 -7.44
C CYS A 22 16.49 -13.28 -7.99
N HIS A 23 16.24 -12.20 -8.74
CA HIS A 23 14.92 -11.66 -9.07
C HIS A 23 13.98 -11.61 -7.86
N SER A 24 14.39 -10.95 -6.77
CA SER A 24 13.63 -10.91 -5.52
C SER A 24 13.67 -9.59 -4.77
N ILE A 25 12.64 -9.35 -3.97
CA ILE A 25 12.49 -8.24 -3.04
C ILE A 25 12.36 -8.83 -1.63
N TRP A 26 13.10 -8.26 -0.69
CA TRP A 26 12.81 -8.41 0.72
C TRP A 26 11.99 -7.20 1.18
N PHE A 27 10.84 -7.48 1.79
CA PHE A 27 9.98 -6.49 2.42
C PHE A 27 10.09 -6.67 3.93
N ASP A 28 10.54 -5.67 4.66
CA ASP A 28 10.37 -5.61 6.10
C ASP A 28 8.87 -5.45 6.44
N ASP A 29 8.53 -5.48 7.74
CA ASP A 29 7.13 -5.51 8.16
C ASP A 29 6.34 -4.30 7.63
N PHE A 30 5.22 -4.59 6.97
CA PHE A 30 4.32 -3.63 6.32
C PHE A 30 4.86 -2.82 5.12
N GLU A 31 6.10 -2.98 4.68
CA GLU A 31 6.63 -2.16 3.57
C GLU A 31 5.84 -2.33 2.27
N SER A 32 5.46 -3.56 1.93
CA SER A 32 4.76 -3.87 0.67
C SER A 32 3.39 -3.18 0.52
N VAL A 33 2.74 -2.84 1.64
CA VAL A 33 1.44 -2.15 1.66
C VAL A 33 1.60 -0.63 1.74
N GLN A 34 2.77 -0.16 2.13
CA GLN A 34 3.11 1.25 2.33
C GLN A 34 3.52 1.97 1.04
N ILE A 35 3.99 1.25 0.01
CA ILE A 35 4.39 1.85 -1.27
C ILE A 35 3.21 2.55 -1.94
N THR A 36 3.43 3.74 -2.49
CA THR A 36 2.43 4.51 -3.25
C THR A 36 2.09 3.85 -4.58
N PRO A 37 0.93 4.15 -5.19
CA PRO A 37 0.66 3.75 -6.56
C PRO A 37 1.78 4.15 -7.55
N GLY A 38 2.30 5.38 -7.45
CA GLY A 38 3.44 5.87 -8.23
C GLY A 38 4.74 5.12 -7.95
N GLY A 39 5.00 4.78 -6.68
CA GLY A 39 6.12 3.93 -6.27
C GLY A 39 6.03 2.52 -6.86
N ILE A 40 4.83 1.94 -6.94
CA ILE A 40 4.61 0.64 -7.60
C ILE A 40 4.94 0.72 -9.10
N ILE A 41 4.54 1.78 -9.79
CA ILE A 41 4.88 1.99 -11.21
C ILE A 41 6.40 2.11 -11.38
N THR A 42 7.06 2.87 -10.49
CA THR A 42 8.51 3.06 -10.50
C THR A 42 9.24 1.74 -10.27
N LEU A 43 8.79 0.96 -9.29
CA LEU A 43 9.34 -0.37 -9.02
C LEU A 43 9.11 -1.34 -10.19
N PHE A 44 7.95 -1.29 -10.85
CA PHE A 44 7.70 -2.08 -12.05
C PHE A 44 8.68 -1.75 -13.18
N LYS A 45 8.91 -0.45 -13.46
CA LYS A 45 9.90 -0.01 -14.46
C LYS A 45 11.30 -0.50 -14.13
N LEU A 46 11.72 -0.36 -12.87
CA LEU A 46 13.03 -0.83 -12.41
C LEU A 46 13.19 -2.35 -12.58
N ILE A 47 12.16 -3.14 -12.23
CA ILE A 47 12.19 -4.59 -12.44
C ILE A 47 12.29 -4.92 -13.94
N HIS A 48 11.58 -4.18 -14.78
CA HIS A 48 11.57 -4.38 -16.23
C HIS A 48 12.91 -4.01 -16.90
N GLU A 49 13.63 -3.01 -16.39
CA GLU A 49 14.98 -2.64 -16.83
C GLU A 49 15.98 -3.77 -16.62
N HIS A 50 15.82 -4.52 -15.52
CA HIS A 50 16.67 -5.65 -15.15
C HIS A 50 16.12 -7.02 -15.59
N ARG A 51 15.15 -7.07 -16.51
CA ARG A 51 14.45 -8.32 -16.88
C ARG A 51 15.35 -9.35 -17.57
N ASP A 52 16.37 -8.87 -18.29
CA ASP A 52 17.28 -9.69 -19.10
C ASP A 52 18.56 -10.07 -18.32
N ASP A 53 18.66 -9.64 -17.06
CA ASP A 53 19.77 -10.00 -16.18
C ASP A 53 19.79 -11.52 -15.94
N GLN A 54 21.00 -12.06 -15.80
CA GLN A 54 21.15 -13.49 -15.55
C GLN A 54 20.53 -13.86 -14.20
N ARG A 55 19.47 -14.67 -14.27
CA ARG A 55 18.77 -15.18 -13.10
C ARG A 55 19.53 -16.37 -12.49
N LEU A 56 19.89 -16.24 -11.22
CA LEU A 56 20.38 -17.35 -10.41
C LEU A 56 19.21 -18.16 -9.83
N PRO A 57 19.31 -19.50 -9.77
CA PRO A 57 18.32 -20.32 -9.12
C PRO A 57 18.24 -19.99 -7.62
N LEU A 58 17.03 -19.99 -7.08
CA LEU A 58 16.83 -19.81 -5.64
C LEU A 58 17.30 -21.05 -4.88
N ARG A 59 17.77 -20.85 -3.65
CA ARG A 59 18.09 -21.97 -2.74
C ARG A 59 16.81 -22.69 -2.33
N ASP A 60 16.92 -24.00 -2.13
CA ASP A 60 15.80 -24.83 -1.65
C ASP A 60 15.27 -24.38 -0.29
N VAL A 61 16.16 -23.86 0.56
CA VAL A 61 15.80 -23.28 1.86
C VAL A 61 16.17 -21.80 1.84
N LEU A 62 15.16 -20.95 2.00
CA LEU A 62 15.33 -19.52 2.16
C LEU A 62 15.36 -19.17 3.64
N ASN A 63 16.30 -18.31 4.04
CA ASN A 63 16.49 -17.89 5.43
C ASN A 63 16.25 -16.39 5.56
N CYS A 64 15.76 -15.97 6.72
CA CYS A 64 15.59 -14.56 7.04
C CYS A 64 16.94 -13.85 7.10
N PRO A 65 17.13 -12.69 6.45
CA PRO A 65 18.38 -11.95 6.53
C PRO A 65 18.68 -11.46 7.95
N ARG A 66 17.64 -11.20 8.76
CA ARG A 66 17.72 -10.70 10.15
C ARG A 66 18.04 -11.80 11.17
N CYS A 67 17.16 -12.79 11.36
CA CYS A 67 17.33 -13.84 12.38
C CYS A 67 17.94 -15.16 11.86
N LYS A 68 18.17 -15.30 10.55
CA LYS A 68 18.68 -16.53 9.91
C LYS A 68 17.77 -17.76 9.99
N ASP A 69 16.60 -17.66 10.62
CA ASP A 69 15.60 -18.73 10.63
C ASP A 69 15.09 -19.06 9.22
N LYS A 70 14.67 -20.31 9.02
CA LYS A 70 13.98 -20.75 7.81
C LYS A 70 12.69 -19.95 7.59
N LEU A 71 12.53 -19.41 6.40
CA LEU A 71 11.30 -18.74 6.00
C LEU A 71 10.21 -19.77 5.69
N LEU A 72 8.98 -19.46 6.09
CA LEU A 72 7.81 -20.27 5.77
C LEU A 72 7.17 -19.82 4.47
N HIS A 73 6.94 -20.78 3.58
CA HIS A 73 6.18 -20.57 2.37
C HIS A 73 4.72 -20.20 2.70
N GLY A 74 4.21 -19.17 2.04
CA GLY A 74 2.84 -18.71 2.12
C GLY A 74 2.24 -18.52 0.73
N LEU A 75 0.94 -18.75 0.62
CA LEU A 75 0.13 -18.53 -0.58
C LEU A 75 -1.02 -17.59 -0.21
N ASP A 76 -1.30 -16.62 -1.07
CA ASP A 76 -2.32 -15.60 -0.83
C ASP A 76 -2.96 -15.13 -2.14
N LEU A 77 -4.04 -14.37 -2.04
CA LEU A 77 -4.83 -13.87 -3.16
C LEU A 77 -4.57 -12.39 -3.38
N ALA A 78 -4.22 -12.03 -4.61
CA ALA A 78 -4.03 -10.65 -5.01
C ALA A 78 -5.38 -9.94 -5.16
N LYS A 79 -5.42 -8.63 -4.88
CA LYS A 79 -6.63 -7.80 -5.07
C LYS A 79 -7.10 -7.78 -6.53
N ALA A 80 -6.18 -7.85 -7.47
CA ALA A 80 -6.46 -7.91 -8.90
C ALA A 80 -6.95 -9.30 -9.37
N GLY A 81 -7.01 -10.28 -8.46
CA GLY A 81 -7.18 -11.69 -8.79
C GLY A 81 -5.84 -12.40 -8.99
N GLY A 82 -5.86 -13.73 -8.85
CA GLY A 82 -4.67 -14.58 -8.94
C GLY A 82 -4.02 -14.88 -7.60
N ARG A 83 -3.44 -16.08 -7.50
CA ARG A 83 -2.72 -16.58 -6.31
C ARG A 83 -1.23 -16.28 -6.41
N PHE A 84 -0.66 -15.59 -5.44
CA PHE A 84 0.77 -15.36 -5.39
C PHE A 84 1.38 -16.03 -4.15
N ASN A 85 2.67 -16.33 -4.21
CA ASN A 85 3.41 -16.92 -3.09
C ASN A 85 4.51 -15.98 -2.58
N TYR A 86 4.87 -16.17 -1.32
CA TYR A 86 5.94 -15.46 -0.64
C TYR A 86 6.52 -16.33 0.47
N HIS A 87 7.66 -15.93 1.04
CA HIS A 87 8.28 -16.63 2.16
C HIS A 87 8.41 -15.68 3.34
N ARG A 88 7.67 -15.93 4.44
CA ARG A 88 7.61 -15.04 5.60
C ARG A 88 8.49 -15.52 6.75
N CYS A 89 9.04 -14.59 7.51
CA CYS A 89 9.70 -14.88 8.77
C CYS A 89 8.65 -15.01 9.89
N LEU A 90 8.72 -16.07 10.69
CA LEU A 90 7.82 -16.25 11.84
C LEU A 90 8.03 -15.20 12.95
N GLN A 91 9.23 -14.63 13.03
CA GLN A 91 9.58 -13.54 13.94
C GLN A 91 9.08 -12.17 13.45
N LYS A 92 8.29 -12.12 12.37
CA LYS A 92 7.73 -10.88 11.78
C LYS A 92 8.78 -9.85 11.33
N HIS A 93 10.01 -10.29 11.02
CA HIS A 93 11.03 -9.42 10.42
C HIS A 93 10.69 -9.00 8.98
N GLY A 94 9.76 -9.67 8.32
CA GLY A 94 9.44 -9.39 6.92
C GLY A 94 9.14 -10.64 6.10
N ARG A 95 9.09 -10.45 4.78
CA ARG A 95 8.88 -11.49 3.79
C ARG A 95 9.77 -11.32 2.57
N PHE A 96 10.17 -12.46 2.01
CA PHE A 96 10.81 -12.58 0.73
C PHE A 96 9.76 -12.83 -0.36
N THR A 97 9.78 -12.03 -1.41
CA THR A 97 8.87 -12.16 -2.57
C THR A 97 9.70 -12.04 -3.84
N THR A 98 9.46 -12.92 -4.82
CA THR A 98 10.16 -12.80 -6.12
C THR A 98 9.52 -11.73 -6.99
N PHE A 99 10.26 -11.17 -7.95
CA PHE A 99 9.73 -10.15 -8.86
C PHE A 99 8.46 -10.62 -9.58
N ALA A 100 8.43 -11.87 -10.03
CA ALA A 100 7.24 -12.47 -10.63
C ALA A 100 6.05 -12.49 -9.67
N GLN A 101 6.24 -12.87 -8.41
CA GLN A 101 5.16 -12.93 -7.42
C GLN A 101 4.69 -11.53 -7.04
N PHE A 102 5.59 -10.56 -6.97
CA PHE A 102 5.22 -9.16 -6.81
C PHE A 102 4.39 -8.64 -8.00
N MET A 103 4.79 -8.98 -9.24
CA MET A 103 4.04 -8.60 -10.43
C MET A 103 2.65 -9.26 -10.49
N ILE A 104 2.52 -10.50 -10.03
CA ILE A 104 1.20 -11.16 -9.86
C ILE A 104 0.41 -10.45 -8.76
N GLU A 105 1.01 -10.19 -7.59
CA GLU A 105 0.37 -9.49 -6.46
C GLU A 105 -0.22 -8.13 -6.88
N LYS A 106 0.53 -7.38 -7.70
CA LYS A 106 0.13 -6.06 -8.20
C LYS A 106 -0.67 -6.12 -9.51
N GLY A 107 -0.88 -7.31 -10.07
CA GLY A 107 -1.73 -7.54 -11.24
C GLY A 107 -1.11 -7.14 -12.59
N PHE A 108 0.21 -6.97 -12.68
CA PHE A 108 0.92 -6.80 -13.96
C PHE A 108 1.04 -8.12 -14.73
N ILE A 109 0.99 -9.24 -14.01
CA ILE A 109 1.02 -10.59 -14.56
C ILE A 109 -0.29 -11.26 -14.19
N ARG A 110 -0.94 -11.89 -15.17
CA ARG A 110 -2.15 -12.69 -14.94
C ARG A 110 -1.87 -14.18 -15.02
N GLN A 111 -2.76 -14.95 -14.40
CA GLN A 111 -2.71 -16.41 -14.42
C GLN A 111 -3.45 -16.92 -15.65
N LEU A 112 -2.91 -17.97 -16.26
CA LEU A 112 -3.59 -18.63 -17.36
C LEU A 112 -4.80 -19.40 -16.83
N THR A 113 -5.89 -19.34 -17.58
CA THR A 113 -7.06 -20.19 -17.38
C THR A 113 -6.75 -21.64 -17.73
N ALA A 114 -7.57 -22.58 -17.25
CA ALA A 114 -7.41 -23.99 -17.60
C ALA A 114 -7.50 -24.23 -19.13
N ALA A 115 -8.34 -23.46 -19.83
CA ALA A 115 -8.46 -23.54 -21.29
C ALA A 115 -7.18 -23.09 -21.99
N GLU A 116 -6.61 -21.95 -21.59
CA GLU A 116 -5.33 -21.46 -22.13
C GLU A 116 -4.17 -22.39 -21.81
N ILE A 117 -4.14 -23.00 -20.62
CA ILE A 117 -3.13 -24.01 -20.27
C ILE A 117 -3.24 -25.22 -21.20
N SER A 118 -4.47 -25.71 -21.43
CA SER A 118 -4.72 -26.84 -22.34
C SER A 118 -4.23 -26.52 -23.76
N GLU A 119 -4.58 -25.35 -24.29
CA GLU A 119 -4.14 -24.92 -25.61
C GLU A 119 -2.61 -24.77 -25.70
N LEU A 120 -1.98 -24.17 -24.68
CA LEU A 120 -0.54 -23.99 -24.63
C LEU A 120 0.20 -25.33 -24.55
N SER A 121 -0.35 -26.30 -23.80
CA SER A 121 0.23 -27.64 -23.63
C SER A 121 0.28 -28.46 -24.92
N ALA A 122 -0.63 -28.19 -25.86
CA ALA A 122 -0.63 -28.82 -27.17
C ALA A 122 0.54 -28.36 -28.04
N ARG A 123 1.04 -27.13 -27.81
CA ARG A 123 2.12 -26.51 -28.60
C ARG A 123 3.48 -26.64 -27.93
N ILE A 124 3.54 -26.52 -26.60
CA ILE A 124 4.78 -26.48 -25.82
C ILE A 124 4.71 -27.52 -24.71
N GLY A 125 5.78 -28.29 -24.51
CA GLY A 125 5.85 -29.30 -23.45
C GLY A 125 6.32 -28.76 -22.10
N VAL A 126 7.31 -27.86 -22.10
CA VAL A 126 7.94 -27.36 -20.87
C VAL A 126 7.95 -25.84 -20.86
N VAL A 127 7.49 -25.25 -19.75
CA VAL A 127 7.60 -23.81 -19.47
C VAL A 127 8.41 -23.60 -18.20
N HIS A 128 9.13 -22.48 -18.08
CA HIS A 128 9.87 -22.17 -16.86
C HIS A 128 9.00 -21.38 -15.88
N CYS A 129 9.03 -21.77 -14.61
CA CYS A 129 8.30 -21.07 -13.56
C CYS A 129 8.81 -19.63 -13.41
N THR A 130 7.94 -18.65 -13.58
CA THR A 130 8.27 -17.23 -13.35
C THR A 130 8.71 -17.01 -11.89
N GLY A 131 8.14 -17.75 -10.94
CA GLY A 131 8.44 -17.68 -9.50
C GLY A 131 9.81 -18.22 -9.10
N CYS A 132 10.17 -19.47 -9.45
CA CYS A 132 11.42 -20.11 -8.98
C CYS A 132 12.40 -20.49 -10.10
N GLY A 133 12.00 -20.40 -11.37
CA GLY A 133 12.82 -20.78 -12.52
C GLY A 133 12.80 -22.27 -12.84
N ALA A 134 12.20 -23.12 -11.99
CA ALA A 134 12.11 -24.55 -12.25
C ALA A 134 11.29 -24.85 -13.51
N PRO A 135 11.65 -25.90 -14.28
CA PRO A 135 10.84 -26.36 -15.41
C PRO A 135 9.50 -26.90 -14.91
N ILE A 136 8.44 -26.64 -15.68
CA ILE A 136 7.07 -27.11 -15.47
C ILE A 136 6.67 -27.86 -16.73
N ASP A 137 6.32 -29.13 -16.61
CA ASP A 137 5.70 -29.87 -17.70
C ASP A 137 4.21 -29.48 -17.76
N ILE A 138 3.90 -28.54 -18.65
CA ILE A 138 2.55 -27.97 -18.75
C ILE A 138 1.50 -28.97 -19.27
N ARG A 139 1.92 -30.12 -19.80
CA ARG A 139 1.02 -31.21 -20.23
C ARG A 139 0.49 -32.01 -19.05
N ARG A 140 1.18 -31.97 -17.91
CA ARG A 140 0.85 -32.77 -16.71
C ARG A 140 0.48 -31.88 -15.54
N ASP A 141 1.14 -30.74 -15.41
CA ASP A 141 1.05 -29.87 -14.25
C ASP A 141 0.39 -28.53 -14.60
N HIS A 142 -0.58 -28.11 -13.78
CA HIS A 142 -1.21 -26.77 -13.87
C HIS A 142 -0.55 -25.73 -12.94
N ALA A 143 0.49 -26.13 -12.20
CA ALA A 143 1.25 -25.28 -11.30
C ALA A 143 2.67 -25.85 -11.10
N CYS A 144 3.61 -25.02 -10.67
CA CYS A 144 4.97 -25.45 -10.42
C CYS A 144 5.04 -26.48 -9.27
N SER A 145 5.66 -27.64 -9.52
CA SER A 145 5.87 -28.69 -8.53
C SER A 145 6.77 -28.27 -7.36
N HIS A 146 7.71 -27.34 -7.59
CA HIS A 146 8.67 -26.87 -6.58
C HIS A 146 8.10 -25.81 -5.65
N CYS A 147 7.63 -24.69 -6.20
CA CYS A 147 7.18 -23.53 -5.41
C CYS A 147 5.66 -23.36 -5.35
N ARG A 148 4.89 -24.26 -5.98
CA ARG A 148 3.42 -24.21 -6.05
C ARG A 148 2.85 -22.94 -6.68
N SER A 149 3.67 -22.15 -7.37
CA SER A 149 3.20 -20.99 -8.15
C SER A 149 2.33 -21.46 -9.31
N PRO A 150 1.17 -20.83 -9.56
CA PRO A 150 0.42 -21.02 -10.78
C PRO A 150 1.23 -20.64 -12.02
N ILE A 151 0.83 -21.15 -13.18
CA ILE A 151 1.38 -20.76 -14.48
C ILE A 151 0.81 -19.38 -14.83
N ALA A 152 1.70 -18.43 -15.08
CA ALA A 152 1.34 -17.03 -15.25
C ALA A 152 2.17 -16.41 -16.38
N ILE A 153 1.56 -15.46 -17.10
CA ILE A 153 2.18 -14.79 -18.25
C ILE A 153 2.16 -13.28 -18.07
N LEU A 154 3.20 -12.63 -18.60
CA LEU A 154 3.20 -11.20 -18.79
C LEU A 154 2.32 -10.89 -20.01
N ASP A 155 1.08 -10.49 -19.75
CA ASP A 155 0.12 -10.12 -20.78
C ASP A 155 0.17 -8.59 -20.98
N PRO A 156 0.44 -8.09 -22.20
CA PRO A 156 0.41 -6.66 -22.48
C PRO A 156 -0.87 -5.96 -22.00
N GLU A 157 -2.03 -6.60 -22.16
CA GLU A 157 -3.30 -6.03 -21.72
C GLU A 157 -3.35 -5.91 -20.19
N ALA A 158 -2.89 -6.93 -19.47
CA ALA A 158 -2.82 -6.89 -18.00
C ALA A 158 -1.86 -5.81 -17.51
N VAL A 159 -0.73 -5.62 -18.20
CA VAL A 159 0.24 -4.55 -17.88
C VAL A 159 -0.39 -3.17 -18.10
N GLU A 160 -1.05 -2.94 -19.24
CA GLU A 160 -1.73 -1.68 -19.54
C GLU A 160 -2.82 -1.35 -18.52
N GLN A 161 -3.68 -2.33 -18.20
CA GLN A 161 -4.74 -2.17 -17.19
C GLN A 161 -4.15 -1.88 -15.80
N ALA A 162 -3.08 -2.58 -15.41
CA ALA A 162 -2.41 -2.36 -14.12
C ALA A 162 -1.79 -0.96 -14.06
N LEU A 163 -1.08 -0.52 -15.11
CA LEU A 163 -0.50 0.82 -15.19
C LEU A 163 -1.57 1.89 -15.13
N ALA A 164 -2.65 1.78 -15.91
CA ALA A 164 -3.76 2.72 -15.89
C ALA A 164 -4.38 2.83 -14.48
N ARG A 165 -4.62 1.69 -13.82
CA ARG A 165 -5.17 1.66 -12.45
C ARG A 165 -4.25 2.36 -11.45
N TYR A 166 -2.94 2.11 -11.50
CA TYR A 166 -2.00 2.75 -10.59
C TYR A 166 -1.80 4.23 -10.90
N GLN A 167 -1.83 4.65 -12.16
CA GLN A 167 -1.77 6.05 -12.56
C GLN A 167 -2.98 6.82 -12.03
N GLN A 168 -4.20 6.29 -12.23
CA GLN A 168 -5.42 6.89 -11.70
C GLN A 168 -5.40 6.97 -10.17
N ALA A 169 -4.92 5.92 -9.49
CA ALA A 169 -4.78 5.93 -8.05
C ALA A 169 -3.75 6.94 -7.55
N GLU A 170 -2.67 7.17 -8.30
CA GLU A 170 -1.67 8.19 -7.98
C GLU A 170 -2.22 9.60 -8.17
N VAL A 171 -2.87 9.87 -9.30
CA VAL A 171 -3.53 11.16 -9.56
C VAL A 171 -4.54 11.47 -8.46
N LYS A 172 -5.37 10.50 -8.06
CA LYS A 172 -6.32 10.68 -6.95
C LYS A 172 -5.62 10.97 -5.62
N ARG A 173 -4.44 10.40 -5.37
CA ARG A 173 -3.67 10.60 -4.15
C ARG A 173 -3.03 11.99 -4.11
N THR A 174 -2.47 12.46 -5.23
CA THR A 174 -1.74 13.72 -5.30
C THR A 174 -2.63 14.92 -5.55
N THR A 175 -3.83 14.72 -6.09
CA THR A 175 -4.79 15.80 -6.34
C THR A 175 -5.47 16.17 -5.02
N PRO A 176 -5.25 17.39 -4.48
CA PRO A 176 -5.97 17.85 -3.31
C PRO A 176 -7.46 17.87 -3.63
N ASN A 177 -8.29 17.25 -2.78
CA ASN A 177 -9.73 17.41 -2.90
C ASN A 177 -10.09 18.84 -2.48
N MET A 178 -10.12 19.75 -3.45
CA MET A 178 -10.36 21.18 -3.22
C MET A 178 -11.69 21.44 -2.53
N ASP A 179 -12.73 20.64 -2.84
CA ASP A 179 -14.05 20.77 -2.22
C ASP A 179 -14.00 20.36 -0.74
N ALA A 180 -13.38 19.23 -0.42
CA ALA A 180 -13.20 18.81 0.98
C ALA A 180 -12.31 19.78 1.78
N LEU A 181 -11.31 20.39 1.13
CA LEU A 181 -10.47 21.42 1.74
C LEU A 181 -11.28 22.71 1.97
N ALA A 182 -12.09 23.14 1.00
CA ALA A 182 -12.96 24.29 1.12
C ALA A 182 -14.00 24.09 2.23
N ASP A 183 -14.64 22.93 2.30
CA ASP A 183 -15.58 22.57 3.36
C ASP A 183 -14.91 22.59 4.74
N ALA A 184 -13.70 22.06 4.87
CA ALA A 184 -12.94 22.10 6.12
C ALA A 184 -12.60 23.54 6.55
N ILE A 185 -12.24 24.41 5.60
CA ILE A 185 -12.00 25.84 5.86
C ILE A 185 -13.30 26.52 6.31
N VAL A 186 -14.41 26.30 5.61
CA VAL A 186 -15.72 26.88 5.93
C VAL A 186 -16.22 26.41 7.30
N MET A 187 -16.05 25.13 7.63
CA MET A 187 -16.42 24.59 8.95
C MET A 187 -15.61 25.26 10.06
N ARG A 188 -14.29 25.39 9.87
CA ARG A 188 -13.41 26.06 10.85
C ARG A 188 -13.78 27.53 11.05
N GLU A 189 -14.14 28.24 9.99
CA GLU A 189 -14.58 29.63 10.08
C GLU A 189 -15.94 29.77 10.79
N LYS A 190 -16.87 28.83 10.53
CA LYS A 190 -18.16 28.75 11.23
C LYS A 190 -17.97 28.50 12.73
N GLU A 191 -17.06 27.60 13.10
CA GLU A 191 -16.71 27.36 14.50
C GLU A 191 -16.12 28.62 15.13
N HIS A 192 -15.14 29.25 14.50
CA HIS A 192 -14.54 30.49 14.99
C HIS A 192 -15.59 31.60 15.20
N SER A 193 -16.52 31.74 14.27
CA SER A 193 -17.66 32.67 14.38
C SER A 193 -18.63 32.32 15.52
N ARG A 194 -18.82 31.03 15.83
CA ARG A 194 -19.63 30.60 17.00
C ARG A 194 -18.91 30.97 18.30
N TRP A 195 -17.64 30.63 18.42
CA TRP A 195 -16.79 30.97 19.57
C TRP A 195 -16.76 32.48 19.85
N GLN A 196 -16.68 33.32 18.81
CA GLN A 196 -16.72 34.77 18.96
C GLN A 196 -18.09 35.28 19.46
N ARG A 197 -19.19 34.73 18.96
CA ARG A 197 -20.54 35.09 19.41
C ARG A 197 -20.79 34.70 20.86
N GLU A 198 -20.36 33.49 21.25
CA GLU A 198 -20.44 33.03 22.64
C GLU A 198 -19.63 33.95 23.56
N LYS A 199 -18.36 34.25 23.24
CA LYS A 199 -17.56 35.20 24.04
C LYS A 199 -18.24 36.56 24.20
N LYS A 200 -18.88 37.07 23.14
CA LYS A 200 -19.58 38.35 23.17
C LYS A 200 -20.85 38.29 24.02
N SER A 201 -21.61 37.19 23.97
CA SER A 201 -22.78 37.02 24.84
C SER A 201 -22.40 36.86 26.32
N THR A 202 -21.34 36.09 26.63
CA THR A 202 -20.86 35.97 28.01
C THR A 202 -20.32 37.30 28.54
N SER A 203 -19.70 38.12 27.68
CA SER A 203 -19.26 39.47 28.04
C SER A 203 -20.44 40.43 28.29
N LEU A 204 -21.55 40.29 27.57
CA LEU A 204 -22.76 41.10 27.76
C LEU A 204 -23.53 40.68 29.02
N GLU A 205 -23.67 39.37 29.29
CA GLU A 205 -24.28 38.86 30.53
C GLU A 205 -23.50 39.30 31.80
N ASN A 206 -22.17 39.31 31.76
CA ASN A 206 -21.37 39.81 32.88
C ASN A 206 -21.48 41.33 33.10
N THR A 207 -21.84 42.10 32.07
CA THR A 207 -22.02 43.56 32.21
C THR A 207 -23.39 43.88 32.84
N ASP A 208 -24.43 43.10 32.52
CA ASP A 208 -25.81 43.33 32.98
C ASP A 208 -26.04 42.84 34.43
N VAL A 209 -25.33 41.78 34.87
CA VAL A 209 -25.35 41.34 36.28
C VAL A 209 -24.58 42.30 37.19
N GLY A 210 -23.52 42.95 36.70
CA GLY A 210 -22.74 43.92 37.46
C GLY A 210 -23.53 45.18 37.81
N ASP A 211 -24.37 45.66 36.88
CA ASP A 211 -25.08 46.94 37.02
C ASP A 211 -26.32 46.85 37.94
N LEU A 212 -26.96 45.67 37.99
CA LEU A 212 -28.11 45.43 38.88
C LEU A 212 -27.71 45.29 40.36
N ILE A 213 -26.54 44.69 40.64
CA ILE A 213 -26.04 44.55 42.02
C ILE A 213 -25.59 45.93 42.54
N VAL A 214 -24.94 46.74 41.71
CA VAL A 214 -24.50 48.09 42.09
C VAL A 214 -25.71 49.01 42.34
N SER A 215 -26.75 48.93 41.51
CA SER A 215 -27.99 49.70 41.71
C SER A 215 -28.79 49.26 42.95
N GLY A 216 -28.79 47.96 43.28
CA GLY A 216 -29.46 47.44 44.48
C GLY A 216 -28.79 47.85 45.81
N VAL A 217 -27.46 47.97 45.82
CA VAL A 217 -26.70 48.38 47.02
C VAL A 217 -26.87 49.87 47.32
N GLU A 218 -26.97 50.73 46.30
CA GLU A 218 -27.27 52.17 46.50
C GLU A 218 -28.67 52.41 47.08
N MET A 219 -29.65 51.60 46.70
CA MET A 219 -31.04 51.74 47.17
C MET A 219 -31.20 51.31 48.64
N LEU A 220 -30.46 50.28 49.08
CA LEU A 220 -30.43 49.86 50.49
C LEU A 220 -29.72 50.87 51.40
N TRP A 221 -28.72 51.59 50.88
CA TRP A 221 -27.98 52.59 51.66
C TRP A 221 -28.81 53.86 51.95
N LYS A 222 -29.77 54.21 51.08
CA LYS A 222 -30.72 55.31 51.32
C LYS A 222 -31.79 54.98 52.37
N PHE A 223 -32.11 53.71 52.59
CA PHE A 223 -33.12 53.30 53.58
C PHE A 223 -32.57 53.11 55.00
N ILE A 224 -31.25 52.99 55.16
CA ILE A 224 -30.59 52.82 56.47
C ILE A 224 -30.19 54.18 57.09
N ARG A 225 -30.41 55.29 56.38
CA ARG A 225 -30.01 56.64 56.80
C ARG A 225 -31.19 57.58 57.07
N HIS A 226 -32.26 57.07 57.69
CA HIS A 226 -33.27 57.93 58.31
C HIS A 226 -33.66 57.47 59.70
#